data_AF-A0A925SHF7-F1
#
_entry.id   AF-A0A925SHF7-F1
#
_cell.length_a   1.000
_cell.length_b   1.000
_cell.length_c   1.000
_cell.angle_alpha   90.00
_cell.angle_beta   90.00
_cell.angle_gamma   90.00
#
_symmetry.space_group_name_H-M   'P 1'
#
loop_
_entity.id
_entity.type
_entity.pdbx_description
1 polymer ?
#
loop_
_entity_poly.entity_id
_entity_poly.type
_entity_poly.pdbx_seq_one_letter_code
_entity_poly.pdbx_strand_id
1 'polypeptide(L)'
;MSPCYSTPRLRVARARFVTGSRRQALRVRAASGFTLIELLTVIAIIGILAAIIIPVVGRVRESARASQCLSNLRQIGTATRLYVDEHKGMAPPIDVSFYNNLWPYVSSIPLPVGFVITGPELPLAPIPGSVFECPKANDDVGVAAKRSYAMNNSLAPGVTNKNTAGFKFSLITVPSLAALFGEAKGSSALTPANMNGRHSGKMNVVFADGHAAAVTLTTELANTGYNTNPFWIGIQRN
;
A
#
# COMPACT_ATOMS: atom_id res chain seq x y z
N MET A 1 4.06 52.73 -36.84
CA MET A 1 4.79 53.59 -37.79
C MET A 1 6.27 53.30 -37.65
N SER A 2 6.90 52.75 -38.69
CA SER A 2 8.33 52.91 -38.99
C SER A 2 8.55 54.33 -39.60
N PRO A 3 9.76 54.83 -39.96
CA PRO A 3 11.10 54.21 -40.11
C PRO A 3 12.12 54.85 -39.10
N CYS A 4 13.44 55.03 -39.29
CA CYS A 4 14.35 54.93 -40.45
C CYS A 4 15.84 54.67 -40.06
N TYR A 5 16.75 54.88 -41.02
CA TYR A 5 18.18 54.57 -40.98
C TYR A 5 19.11 55.76 -40.65
N SER A 6 20.31 55.46 -40.14
CA SER A 6 21.55 56.15 -40.58
C SER A 6 22.82 55.33 -40.30
N THR A 7 23.59 55.02 -41.36
CA THR A 7 25.05 54.79 -41.34
C THR A 7 25.76 56.14 -41.66
N PRO A 8 27.10 56.29 -41.82
CA PRO A 8 28.24 55.37 -41.72
C PRO A 8 29.25 55.88 -40.63
N ARG A 9 30.58 55.65 -40.56
CA ARG A 9 31.66 55.17 -41.45
C ARG A 9 32.73 54.38 -40.65
N LEU A 10 33.51 53.53 -41.32
CA LEU A 10 34.71 52.91 -40.74
C LEU A 10 35.85 53.93 -40.53
N ARG A 11 36.64 53.74 -39.46
CA ARG A 11 38.04 54.20 -39.38
C ARG A 11 38.95 52.98 -39.29
N VAL A 12 39.80 52.80 -40.31
CA VAL A 12 40.84 51.76 -40.31
C VAL A 12 41.97 52.19 -39.38
N ALA A 13 42.05 51.59 -38.20
CA ALA A 13 43.22 51.69 -37.33
C ALA A 13 44.20 50.56 -37.65
N ARG A 14 45.42 50.92 -38.06
CA ARG A 14 46.49 49.97 -38.43
C ARG A 14 46.81 49.01 -37.28
N ALA A 15 46.81 47.71 -37.56
CA ALA A 15 47.36 46.72 -36.65
C ALA A 15 48.87 46.96 -36.47
N ARG A 16 49.30 47.25 -35.23
CA ARG A 16 50.71 47.16 -34.85
C ARG A 16 51.02 45.72 -34.46
N PHE A 17 51.83 45.06 -35.28
CA PHE A 17 52.40 43.76 -34.93
C PHE A 17 53.35 43.94 -33.74
N VAL A 18 53.03 43.32 -32.59
CA VAL A 18 53.95 43.21 -31.45
C VAL A 18 54.27 41.74 -31.24
N THR A 19 55.45 41.33 -31.69
CA THR A 19 56.00 39.99 -31.52
C THR A 19 56.48 39.77 -30.09
N GLY A 20 55.56 39.40 -29.20
CA GLY A 20 55.87 39.00 -27.82
C GLY A 20 55.69 37.50 -27.59
N SER A 21 56.74 36.69 -27.83
CA SER A 21 56.68 35.24 -27.66
C SER A 21 56.73 34.82 -26.18
N ARG A 22 55.62 35.00 -25.45
CA ARG A 22 55.41 34.26 -24.20
C ARG A 22 55.23 32.78 -24.52
N ARG A 23 56.33 32.01 -24.42
CA ARG A 23 56.31 30.54 -24.39
C ARG A 23 55.60 30.06 -23.10
N GLN A 24 54.28 30.18 -23.05
CA GLN A 24 53.48 29.38 -22.13
C GLN A 24 53.57 27.93 -22.62
N ALA A 25 54.44 27.15 -21.97
CA ALA A 25 54.45 25.72 -22.14
C ALA A 25 53.08 25.19 -21.69
N LEU A 26 52.25 24.82 -22.66
CA LEU A 26 51.05 24.03 -22.41
C LEU A 26 51.50 22.73 -21.75
N ARG A 27 51.37 22.66 -20.41
CA ARG A 27 51.43 21.38 -19.70
C ARG A 27 50.26 20.55 -20.23
N VAL A 28 50.56 19.72 -21.22
CA VAL A 28 49.71 18.58 -21.56
C VAL A 28 49.54 17.83 -20.25
N ARG A 29 48.33 17.88 -19.68
CA ARG A 29 47.96 16.99 -18.58
C ARG A 29 48.14 15.59 -19.13
N ALA A 30 49.16 14.88 -18.63
CA ALA A 30 49.32 13.47 -18.93
C ALA A 30 47.99 12.80 -18.58
N ALA A 31 47.29 12.28 -19.60
CA ALA A 31 46.07 11.53 -19.37
C ALA A 31 46.49 10.27 -18.61
N SER A 32 46.09 10.18 -17.34
CA SER A 32 46.28 9.00 -16.52
C SER A 32 45.53 7.85 -17.18
N GLY A 33 46.27 6.95 -17.84
CA GLY A 33 45.69 5.75 -18.44
C GLY A 33 45.10 4.87 -17.34
N PHE A 34 43.82 4.57 -17.45
CA PHE A 34 43.13 3.70 -16.51
C PHE A 34 43.71 2.28 -16.61
N THR A 35 44.23 1.74 -15.52
CA THR A 35 44.82 0.40 -15.54
C THR A 35 43.74 -0.69 -15.50
N LEU A 36 44.01 -1.85 -16.10
CA LEU A 36 43.10 -2.99 -16.05
C LEU A 36 42.80 -3.43 -14.60
N ILE A 37 43.76 -3.28 -13.68
CA ILE A 37 43.59 -3.66 -12.28
C ILE A 37 42.70 -2.69 -11.50
N GLU A 38 42.75 -1.38 -11.78
CA GLU A 38 41.81 -0.40 -11.21
C GLU A 38 40.37 -0.70 -11.65
N LEU A 39 40.17 -1.06 -12.92
CA LEU A 39 38.84 -1.43 -13.40
C LEU A 39 38.35 -2.75 -12.80
N LEU A 40 39.22 -3.76 -12.77
CA LEU A 40 38.89 -5.11 -12.30
C LEU A 40 38.59 -5.16 -10.80
N THR A 41 39.33 -4.41 -9.99
CA THR A 41 39.07 -4.32 -8.54
C THR A 41 37.75 -3.61 -8.23
N VAL A 42 37.40 -2.55 -8.97
CA VAL A 42 36.12 -1.84 -8.80
C VAL A 42 34.93 -2.75 -9.14
N ILE A 43 34.95 -3.46 -10.27
CA ILE A 43 33.85 -4.38 -10.62
C ILE A 43 33.75 -5.56 -9.64
N ALA A 44 34.88 -6.04 -9.10
CA ALA A 44 34.88 -7.09 -8.07
C ALA A 44 34.21 -6.62 -6.77
N ILE A 45 34.54 -5.41 -6.30
CA ILE A 45 33.92 -4.82 -5.10
C ILE A 45 32.43 -4.57 -5.31
N ILE A 46 32.03 -4.01 -6.47
CA ILE A 46 30.61 -3.83 -6.82
C ILE A 46 29.87 -5.17 -6.85
N GLY A 47 30.48 -6.22 -7.41
CA GLY A 47 29.92 -7.57 -7.44
C GLY A 47 29.67 -8.15 -6.05
N ILE A 48 30.64 -8.02 -5.13
CA ILE A 48 30.51 -8.46 -3.74
C ILE A 48 29.39 -7.69 -3.02
N LEU A 49 29.34 -6.37 -3.16
CA LEU A 49 28.30 -5.54 -2.54
C LEU A 49 26.90 -5.88 -3.09
N ALA A 50 26.76 -6.02 -4.41
CA ALA A 50 25.50 -6.39 -5.06
C ALA A 50 25.00 -7.76 -4.61
N ALA A 51 25.89 -8.76 -4.50
CA ALA A 51 25.55 -10.11 -4.06
C ALA A 51 24.95 -10.14 -2.64
N ILE A 52 25.39 -9.25 -1.74
CA ILE A 52 24.84 -9.13 -0.38
C ILE A 52 23.52 -8.33 -0.38
N ILE A 53 23.44 -7.25 -1.18
CA ILE A 53 22.29 -6.33 -1.15
C ILE A 53 21.03 -6.92 -1.78
N ILE A 54 21.13 -7.63 -2.92
CA ILE A 54 19.99 -8.19 -3.67
C ILE A 54 19.04 -9.03 -2.79
N PRO A 55 19.49 -10.06 -2.04
CA PRO A 55 18.60 -10.88 -1.22
C PRO A 55 18.00 -10.11 -0.02
N VAL A 56 18.70 -9.11 0.50
CA VAL A 56 18.22 -8.28 1.63
C VAL A 56 17.10 -7.35 1.17
N VAL A 57 17.26 -6.67 0.02
CA VAL A 57 16.25 -5.74 -0.52
C VAL A 57 14.90 -6.42 -0.75
N GLY A 58 14.87 -7.69 -1.17
CA GLY A 58 13.63 -8.46 -1.29
C GLY A 58 12.87 -8.59 0.04
N ARG A 59 13.58 -8.94 1.12
CA ARG A 59 12.99 -9.07 2.47
C ARG A 59 12.51 -7.72 3.03
N VAL A 60 13.29 -6.66 2.82
CA VAL A 60 12.92 -5.29 3.23
C VAL A 60 11.65 -4.83 2.51
N ARG A 61 11.53 -5.06 1.20
CA ARG A 61 10.32 -4.72 0.43
C ARG A 61 9.08 -5.48 0.91
N GLU A 62 9.22 -6.76 1.25
CA GLU A 62 8.10 -7.54 1.82
C GLU A 62 7.66 -7.00 3.19
N SER A 63 8.62 -6.69 4.08
CA SER A 63 8.31 -6.11 5.40
C SER A 63 7.67 -4.71 5.29
N ALA A 64 8.10 -3.90 4.33
CA ALA A 64 7.48 -2.61 4.03
C ALA A 64 6.03 -2.77 3.52
N ARG A 65 5.77 -3.71 2.59
CA ARG A 65 4.42 -4.05 2.12
C ARG A 65 3.53 -4.52 3.27
N ALA A 66 4.02 -5.41 4.12
CA ALA A 66 3.30 -5.90 5.30
C ALA A 66 2.92 -4.76 6.26
N SER A 67 3.86 -3.84 6.52
CA SER A 67 3.65 -2.66 7.36
C SER A 67 2.63 -1.70 6.75
N GLN A 68 2.64 -1.53 5.42
CA GLN A 68 1.65 -0.74 4.70
C GLN A 68 0.25 -1.37 4.78
N CYS A 69 0.11 -2.68 4.56
CA CYS A 69 -1.20 -3.34 4.65
C CYS A 69 -1.77 -3.34 6.08
N LEU A 70 -0.90 -3.44 7.10
CA LEU A 70 -1.27 -3.25 8.50
C LEU A 70 -1.72 -1.81 8.81
N SER A 71 -1.04 -0.81 8.26
CA SER A 71 -1.42 0.60 8.40
C SER A 71 -2.76 0.92 7.71
N ASN A 72 -2.99 0.32 6.56
CA ASN A 72 -4.26 0.42 5.83
C ASN A 72 -5.42 -0.17 6.65
N LEU A 73 -5.24 -1.36 7.25
CA LEU A 73 -6.23 -1.93 8.15
C LEU A 73 -6.52 -1.06 9.39
N ARG A 74 -5.51 -0.40 9.98
CA ARG A 74 -5.74 0.56 11.08
C ARG A 74 -6.61 1.74 10.66
N GLN A 75 -6.36 2.30 9.48
CA GLN A 75 -7.18 3.38 8.91
C GLN A 75 -8.62 2.92 8.66
N ILE A 76 -8.83 1.70 8.13
CA ILE A 76 -10.16 1.11 7.95
C ILE A 76 -10.88 0.91 9.30
N GLY A 77 -10.18 0.43 10.33
CA GLY A 77 -10.73 0.31 11.69
C GLY A 77 -11.12 1.67 12.29
N THR A 78 -10.28 2.69 12.12
CA THR A 78 -10.56 4.06 12.55
C THR A 78 -11.78 4.64 11.83
N ALA A 79 -11.84 4.48 10.51
CA ALA A 79 -13.01 4.88 9.69
C ALA A 79 -14.29 4.15 10.13
N THR A 80 -14.20 2.87 10.48
CA THR A 80 -15.33 2.10 11.00
C THR A 80 -15.80 2.65 12.34
N ARG A 81 -14.89 3.10 13.21
CA ARG A 81 -15.23 3.75 14.47
C ARG A 81 -15.98 5.06 14.26
N LEU A 82 -15.49 5.92 13.37
CA LEU A 82 -16.15 7.18 13.00
C LEU A 82 -17.56 6.92 12.42
N TYR A 83 -17.68 5.96 11.50
CA TYR A 83 -18.97 5.53 10.96
C TYR A 83 -19.92 5.07 12.06
N VAL A 84 -19.46 4.21 12.99
CA VAL A 84 -20.25 3.69 14.11
C VAL A 84 -20.77 4.81 15.01
N ASP A 85 -19.94 5.81 15.30
CA ASP A 85 -20.29 6.91 16.18
C ASP A 85 -21.32 7.86 15.50
N GLU A 86 -21.24 8.08 14.18
CA GLU A 86 -22.25 8.82 13.39
C GLU A 86 -23.56 8.02 13.17
N HIS A 87 -23.48 6.69 13.02
CA HIS A 87 -24.60 5.81 12.69
C HIS A 87 -25.26 5.18 13.94
N LYS A 88 -25.33 5.93 15.05
CA LYS A 88 -26.02 5.52 16.30
C LYS A 88 -25.53 4.18 16.89
N GLY A 89 -24.23 3.90 16.78
CA GLY A 89 -23.62 2.67 17.26
C GLY A 89 -23.72 1.48 16.30
N MET A 90 -24.15 1.69 15.05
CA MET A 90 -24.25 0.65 14.03
C MET A 90 -22.96 0.55 13.20
N ALA A 91 -22.38 -0.64 13.13
CA ALA A 91 -21.33 -0.99 12.16
C ALA A 91 -21.88 -0.96 10.72
N PRO A 92 -21.02 -0.78 9.70
CA PRO A 92 -21.43 -0.97 8.31
C PRO A 92 -21.87 -2.43 8.04
N PRO A 93 -22.65 -2.69 6.98
CA PRO A 93 -22.99 -4.05 6.56
C PRO A 93 -21.74 -4.87 6.21
N ILE A 94 -21.74 -6.15 6.56
CA ILE A 94 -20.61 -7.09 6.38
C ILE A 94 -20.63 -7.67 4.96
N ASP A 95 -20.53 -6.79 3.96
CA ASP A 95 -20.38 -7.15 2.55
C ASP A 95 -19.72 -5.98 1.78
N VAL A 96 -19.63 -6.08 0.45
CA VAL A 96 -19.13 -5.07 -0.49
C VAL A 96 -19.63 -3.63 -0.22
N SER A 97 -20.80 -3.51 0.42
CA SER A 97 -21.35 -2.26 0.94
C SER A 97 -20.38 -1.49 1.86
N PHE A 98 -19.50 -2.15 2.64
CA PHE A 98 -18.62 -1.44 3.59
C PHE A 98 -17.65 -0.49 2.88
N TYR A 99 -17.17 -0.81 1.67
CA TYR A 99 -16.24 0.06 0.94
C TYR A 99 -16.89 1.43 0.68
N ASN A 100 -18.14 1.44 0.22
CA ASN A 100 -18.90 2.67 -0.04
C ASN A 100 -19.22 3.45 1.25
N ASN A 101 -19.58 2.73 2.31
CA ASN A 101 -19.90 3.33 3.62
C ASN A 101 -18.68 3.95 4.30
N LEU A 102 -17.50 3.34 4.18
CA LEU A 102 -16.28 3.80 4.83
C LEU A 102 -15.46 4.77 3.97
N TRP A 103 -15.69 4.85 2.66
CA TRP A 103 -14.95 5.73 1.75
C TRP A 103 -14.87 7.20 2.19
N PRO A 104 -15.97 7.86 2.65
CA PRO A 104 -15.93 9.27 3.08
C PRO A 104 -15.00 9.54 4.26
N TYR A 105 -14.68 8.52 5.06
CA TYR A 105 -13.85 8.61 6.26
C TYR A 105 -12.36 8.32 6.00
N VAL A 106 -12.01 7.88 4.79
CA VAL A 106 -10.63 7.52 4.39
C VAL A 106 -10.12 8.24 3.16
N SER A 107 -10.99 8.97 2.43
CA SER A 107 -10.65 9.69 1.22
C SER A 107 -11.37 11.03 1.15
N SER A 108 -10.61 12.10 0.87
CA SER A 108 -11.14 13.42 0.54
C SER A 108 -11.63 13.51 -0.91
N ILE A 109 -11.30 12.53 -1.76
CA ILE A 109 -11.77 12.44 -3.15
C ILE A 109 -13.11 11.71 -3.14
N PRO A 110 -14.21 12.30 -3.62
CA PRO A 110 -15.51 11.61 -3.73
C PRO A 110 -15.41 10.36 -4.63
N LEU A 111 -16.26 9.35 -4.36
CA LEU A 111 -16.39 8.23 -5.29
C LEU A 111 -16.86 8.71 -6.66
N PRO A 112 -16.28 8.21 -7.77
CA PRO A 112 -16.76 8.52 -9.12
C PRO A 112 -18.25 8.19 -9.27
N VAL A 113 -19.00 9.04 -9.97
CA VAL A 113 -20.43 8.82 -10.18
C VAL A 113 -20.64 7.57 -11.03
N GLY A 114 -21.47 6.62 -10.57
CA GLY A 114 -21.63 5.30 -11.22
C GLY A 114 -20.60 4.24 -10.78
N PHE A 115 -19.76 4.53 -9.79
CA PHE A 115 -18.87 3.55 -9.17
C PHE A 115 -19.66 2.56 -8.30
N VAL A 116 -19.93 1.38 -8.86
CA VAL A 116 -20.76 0.34 -8.23
C VAL A 116 -19.88 -0.78 -7.68
N ILE A 117 -19.45 -0.69 -6.42
CA ILE A 117 -18.89 -1.86 -5.70
C ILE A 117 -20.02 -2.80 -5.23
N THR A 118 -20.87 -3.26 -6.15
CA THR A 118 -21.88 -4.31 -5.87
C THR A 118 -21.77 -5.51 -6.80
N GLY A 119 -20.76 -5.55 -7.66
CA GLY A 119 -20.40 -6.74 -8.43
C GLY A 119 -19.45 -7.68 -7.67
N PRO A 120 -19.24 -8.91 -8.18
CA PRO A 120 -18.15 -9.77 -7.72
C PRO A 120 -16.80 -9.09 -7.92
N GLU A 121 -16.66 -8.33 -8.99
CA GLU A 121 -15.52 -7.48 -9.29
C GLU A 121 -15.39 -6.36 -8.24
N LEU A 122 -14.16 -6.11 -7.80
CA LEU A 122 -13.76 -4.76 -7.39
C LEU A 122 -14.00 -3.81 -8.57
N PRO A 123 -13.98 -2.48 -8.36
CA PRO A 123 -13.83 -1.55 -9.47
C PRO A 123 -12.70 -2.05 -10.39
N LEU A 124 -13.00 -2.14 -11.68
CA LEU A 124 -11.98 -2.52 -12.67
C LEU A 124 -10.87 -1.45 -12.60
N ALA A 125 -9.69 -1.91 -12.16
CA ALA A 125 -8.67 -1.14 -11.44
C ALA A 125 -9.05 -0.77 -9.99
N PRO A 126 -8.32 -1.30 -8.97
CA PRO A 126 -8.17 -0.59 -7.71
C PRO A 126 -7.73 0.84 -8.01
N ILE A 127 -8.26 1.84 -7.29
CA ILE A 127 -7.65 3.17 -7.30
C ILE A 127 -6.25 2.97 -6.71
N PRO A 128 -5.15 3.06 -7.49
CA PRO A 128 -3.88 2.49 -7.07
C PRO A 128 -3.34 3.18 -5.82
N GLY A 129 -3.14 2.42 -4.75
CA GLY A 129 -2.73 2.96 -3.46
C GLY A 129 -3.85 3.51 -2.58
N SER A 130 -5.12 3.22 -2.88
CA SER A 130 -6.22 3.44 -1.92
C SER A 130 -6.01 2.62 -0.65
N VAL A 131 -6.58 3.08 0.48
CA VAL A 131 -6.49 2.37 1.76
C VAL A 131 -7.08 0.95 1.71
N PHE A 132 -7.98 0.68 0.77
CA PHE A 132 -8.61 -0.63 0.60
C PHE A 132 -7.79 -1.60 -0.26
N GLU A 133 -6.62 -1.17 -0.75
CA GLU A 133 -5.68 -2.00 -1.48
C GLU A 133 -4.48 -2.40 -0.61
N CYS A 134 -4.11 -3.67 -0.63
CA CYS A 134 -2.80 -4.15 -0.18
C CYS A 134 -1.91 -4.30 -1.41
N PRO A 135 -0.67 -3.75 -1.46
CA PRO A 135 0.19 -3.88 -2.64
C PRO A 135 0.53 -5.32 -3.05
N LYS A 136 0.25 -6.30 -2.19
CA LYS A 136 0.40 -7.74 -2.44
C LYS A 136 -0.89 -8.43 -2.93
N ALA A 137 -2.00 -7.72 -3.04
CA ALA A 137 -3.26 -8.23 -3.59
C ALA A 137 -3.13 -8.66 -5.05
N ASN A 138 -2.18 -8.07 -5.78
CA ASN A 138 -1.92 -8.44 -7.16
C ASN A 138 -1.25 -9.81 -7.34
N ASP A 139 -0.62 -10.34 -6.30
CA ASP A 139 0.08 -11.63 -6.29
C ASP A 139 -0.86 -12.82 -6.01
N ASP A 140 -2.15 -12.58 -5.73
CA ASP A 140 -3.13 -13.66 -5.50
C ASP A 140 -3.46 -14.44 -6.78
N VAL A 141 -3.14 -15.74 -6.77
CA VAL A 141 -3.52 -16.68 -7.84
C VAL A 141 -4.92 -17.25 -7.63
N GLY A 142 -5.68 -17.42 -8.73
CA GLY A 142 -6.97 -18.12 -8.72
C GLY A 142 -8.12 -17.37 -8.04
N VAL A 143 -8.18 -16.04 -8.18
CA VAL A 143 -9.31 -15.22 -7.71
C VAL A 143 -9.85 -14.32 -8.82
N ALA A 144 -11.17 -14.34 -9.01
CA ALA A 144 -11.87 -13.43 -9.92
C ALA A 144 -11.88 -11.98 -9.40
N ALA A 145 -11.79 -11.78 -8.08
CA ALA A 145 -11.84 -10.48 -7.42
C ALA A 145 -10.59 -10.26 -6.56
N LYS A 146 -9.75 -9.27 -6.87
CA LYS A 146 -8.53 -8.96 -6.11
C LYS A 146 -8.79 -8.16 -4.81
N ARG A 147 -9.77 -8.59 -4.02
CA ARG A 147 -10.13 -7.97 -2.73
C ARG A 147 -9.00 -8.16 -1.73
N SER A 148 -8.51 -7.05 -1.17
CA SER A 148 -7.35 -7.06 -0.25
C SER A 148 -7.76 -7.39 1.18
N TYR A 149 -8.83 -6.76 1.64
CA TYR A 149 -9.36 -6.84 3.00
C TYR A 149 -10.86 -7.16 2.99
N ALA A 150 -11.31 -7.84 4.03
CA ALA A 150 -12.69 -8.25 4.25
C ALA A 150 -13.11 -8.02 5.70
N MET A 151 -14.41 -7.78 5.91
CA MET A 151 -15.01 -7.58 7.23
C MET A 151 -15.43 -8.92 7.86
N ASN A 152 -15.21 -9.10 9.16
CA ASN A 152 -15.50 -10.37 9.84
C ASN A 152 -16.99 -10.73 9.84
N ASN A 153 -17.32 -11.79 9.09
CA ASN A 153 -18.70 -12.28 8.91
C ASN A 153 -19.31 -12.93 10.17
N SER A 154 -18.49 -13.30 11.14
CA SER A 154 -18.93 -13.97 12.37
C SER A 154 -19.34 -12.98 13.48
N LEU A 155 -19.05 -11.68 13.31
CA LEU A 155 -19.52 -10.65 14.23
C LEU A 155 -21.06 -10.55 14.22
N ALA A 156 -21.62 -10.18 15.39
CA ALA A 156 -23.06 -10.12 15.64
C ALA A 156 -23.80 -11.41 15.23
N PRO A 157 -23.61 -12.52 15.96
CA PRO A 157 -24.46 -13.70 15.81
C PRO A 157 -25.93 -13.33 16.06
N GLY A 158 -26.80 -13.63 15.09
CA GLY A 158 -28.24 -13.32 15.14
C GLY A 158 -28.73 -12.35 14.04
N VAL A 159 -27.85 -11.63 13.35
CA VAL A 159 -28.23 -10.84 12.17
C VAL A 159 -28.35 -11.75 10.95
N THR A 160 -29.57 -11.92 10.42
CA THR A 160 -29.90 -12.84 9.32
C THR A 160 -29.57 -12.30 7.92
N ASN A 161 -29.53 -10.98 7.71
CA ASN A 161 -29.06 -10.38 6.46
C ASN A 161 -27.98 -9.33 6.73
N LYS A 162 -26.73 -9.79 6.75
CA LYS A 162 -25.56 -8.95 7.04
C LYS A 162 -25.11 -8.08 5.86
N ASN A 163 -25.65 -8.31 4.65
CA ASN A 163 -25.24 -7.62 3.43
C ASN A 163 -25.89 -6.24 3.29
N THR A 164 -27.10 -6.09 3.84
CA THR A 164 -27.87 -4.83 3.82
C THR A 164 -28.05 -4.21 5.21
N ALA A 165 -28.10 -5.00 6.28
CA ALA A 165 -28.17 -4.50 7.64
C ALA A 165 -26.81 -4.58 8.35
N GLY A 166 -26.34 -3.43 8.82
CA GLY A 166 -25.27 -3.35 9.82
C GLY A 166 -25.70 -3.95 11.16
N PHE A 167 -24.76 -4.07 12.10
CA PHE A 167 -25.01 -4.60 13.44
C PHE A 167 -24.64 -3.59 14.53
N LYS A 168 -25.24 -3.71 15.72
CA LYS A 168 -24.84 -2.88 16.87
C LYS A 168 -23.43 -3.25 17.32
N PHE A 169 -22.49 -2.31 17.25
CA PHE A 169 -21.08 -2.52 17.60
C PHE A 169 -20.92 -2.99 19.07
N SER A 170 -21.82 -2.56 19.94
CA SER A 170 -21.89 -2.97 21.36
C SER A 170 -22.21 -4.45 21.60
N LEU A 171 -22.49 -5.25 20.56
CA LEU A 171 -22.64 -6.70 20.67
C LEU A 171 -21.28 -7.43 20.78
N ILE A 172 -20.18 -6.73 20.48
CA ILE A 172 -18.82 -7.24 20.67
C ILE A 172 -18.43 -7.02 22.14
N THR A 173 -18.40 -8.09 22.93
CA THR A 173 -18.09 -7.99 24.36
C THR A 173 -16.60 -8.04 24.67
N VAL A 174 -15.77 -8.60 23.78
CA VAL A 174 -14.31 -8.65 23.92
C VAL A 174 -13.61 -8.08 22.68
N PRO A 175 -13.59 -6.73 22.52
CA PRO A 175 -13.19 -6.08 21.28
C PRO A 175 -11.70 -6.23 20.95
N SER A 176 -10.85 -6.47 21.95
CA SER A 176 -9.41 -6.73 21.80
C SER A 176 -9.07 -8.15 21.35
N LEU A 177 -10.05 -9.07 21.30
CA LEU A 177 -9.90 -10.38 20.67
C LEU A 177 -10.68 -10.46 19.35
N ALA A 178 -11.77 -9.72 19.21
CA ALA A 178 -12.61 -9.72 18.02
C ALA A 178 -11.89 -9.12 16.79
N ALA A 179 -11.61 -9.94 15.76
CA ALA A 179 -11.21 -9.41 14.46
C ALA A 179 -12.35 -8.60 13.84
N LEU A 180 -12.06 -7.39 13.37
CA LEU A 180 -13.04 -6.52 12.71
C LEU A 180 -12.87 -6.58 11.18
N PHE A 181 -11.64 -6.38 10.69
CA PHE A 181 -11.25 -6.65 9.30
C PHE A 181 -9.93 -7.42 9.26
N GLY A 182 -9.73 -8.21 8.21
CA GLY A 182 -8.48 -8.92 7.97
C GLY A 182 -8.19 -9.05 6.48
N GLU A 183 -6.94 -9.40 6.15
CA GLU A 183 -6.54 -9.72 4.79
C GLU A 183 -7.24 -10.98 4.30
N ALA A 184 -7.94 -10.85 3.17
CA ALA A 184 -8.72 -11.93 2.58
C ALA A 184 -8.34 -12.18 1.13
N LYS A 185 -8.80 -13.31 0.61
CA LYS A 185 -8.63 -13.74 -0.78
C LYS A 185 -10.00 -13.84 -1.43
N GLY A 186 -10.27 -13.00 -2.43
CA GLY A 186 -11.47 -13.11 -3.26
C GLY A 186 -12.79 -12.63 -2.65
N SER A 187 -12.82 -12.22 -1.38
CA SER A 187 -14.06 -11.99 -0.62
C SER A 187 -14.12 -10.60 0.04
N SER A 188 -15.33 -10.07 0.23
CA SER A 188 -15.67 -8.94 1.11
C SER A 188 -15.99 -9.36 2.54
N ALA A 189 -16.40 -10.63 2.73
CA ALA A 189 -16.70 -11.24 4.01
C ALA A 189 -15.53 -12.13 4.45
N LEU A 190 -14.88 -11.82 5.59
CA LEU A 190 -13.78 -12.62 6.14
C LEU A 190 -14.36 -13.85 6.82
N THR A 191 -13.88 -15.02 6.41
CA THR A 191 -14.26 -16.34 6.94
C THR A 191 -13.02 -17.25 6.96
N PRO A 192 -13.03 -18.37 7.71
CA PRO A 192 -11.93 -19.34 7.71
C PRO A 192 -11.48 -19.80 6.30
N ALA A 193 -12.42 -19.89 5.35
CA ALA A 193 -12.18 -20.35 3.98
C ALA A 193 -11.47 -19.33 3.06
N ASN A 194 -11.39 -18.06 3.47
CA ASN A 194 -10.86 -16.98 2.63
C ASN A 194 -9.83 -16.07 3.33
N MET A 195 -9.40 -16.41 4.55
CA MET A 195 -8.21 -15.83 5.19
C MET A 195 -7.01 -15.87 4.24
N ASN A 196 -6.22 -14.79 4.18
CA ASN A 196 -5.07 -14.71 3.29
C ASN A 196 -3.77 -14.37 4.04
N GLY A 197 -2.85 -15.33 4.09
CA GLY A 197 -1.54 -15.20 4.75
C GLY A 197 -0.52 -14.45 3.89
N ARG A 198 -0.92 -13.27 3.36
CA ARG A 198 -0.18 -12.49 2.36
C ARG A 198 1.28 -12.28 2.78
N HIS A 199 1.52 -11.99 4.05
CA HIS A 199 2.80 -11.51 4.54
C HIS A 199 3.55 -12.61 5.28
N SER A 200 4.36 -13.35 4.53
CA SER A 200 5.19 -14.47 5.03
C SER A 200 4.38 -15.51 5.83
N GLY A 201 3.18 -15.86 5.36
CA GLY A 201 2.28 -16.81 6.02
C GLY A 201 1.45 -16.21 7.16
N LYS A 202 1.56 -14.91 7.42
CA LYS A 202 0.72 -14.16 8.35
C LYS A 202 -0.30 -13.30 7.61
N MET A 203 -1.45 -13.14 8.24
CA MET A 203 -2.58 -12.31 7.82
C MET A 203 -2.60 -11.07 8.71
N ASN A 204 -2.57 -9.87 8.15
CA ASN A 204 -2.81 -8.67 8.95
C ASN A 204 -4.30 -8.56 9.31
N VAL A 205 -4.58 -8.13 10.54
CA VAL A 205 -5.93 -8.01 11.12
C VAL A 205 -6.00 -6.73 11.93
N VAL A 206 -7.11 -5.99 11.82
CA VAL A 206 -7.52 -4.95 12.78
C VAL A 206 -8.66 -5.48 13.64
N PHE A 207 -8.58 -5.23 14.93
CA PHE A 207 -9.51 -5.69 15.95
C PHE A 207 -10.57 -4.62 16.26
N ALA A 208 -11.64 -5.00 16.95
CA ALA A 208 -12.78 -4.10 17.21
C ALA A 208 -12.47 -2.99 18.24
N ASP A 209 -11.35 -3.06 18.96
CA ASP A 209 -10.82 -1.96 19.78
C ASP A 209 -9.94 -0.98 18.95
N GLY A 210 -9.69 -1.28 17.68
CA GLY A 210 -8.87 -0.47 16.76
C GLY A 210 -7.38 -0.82 16.71
N HIS A 211 -6.88 -1.73 17.56
CA HIS A 211 -5.49 -2.19 17.41
C HIS A 211 -5.37 -3.11 16.18
N ALA A 212 -4.18 -3.18 15.57
CA ALA A 212 -3.94 -4.10 14.45
C ALA A 212 -2.61 -4.84 14.59
N ALA A 213 -2.64 -6.13 14.30
CA ALA A 213 -1.53 -7.06 14.43
C ALA A 213 -1.46 -8.05 13.25
N ALA A 214 -0.30 -8.68 13.05
CA ALA A 214 -0.12 -9.77 12.11
C ALA A 214 -0.38 -11.12 12.81
N VAL A 215 -1.42 -11.83 12.37
CA VAL A 215 -1.90 -13.08 12.94
C VAL A 215 -1.37 -14.26 12.11
N THR A 216 -0.82 -15.28 12.77
CA THR A 216 -0.42 -16.53 12.10
C THR A 216 -1.66 -17.36 11.78
N LEU A 217 -1.77 -17.88 10.56
CA LEU A 217 -2.88 -18.76 10.18
C LEU A 217 -2.70 -20.15 10.80
N THR A 218 -3.38 -20.39 11.92
CA THR A 218 -3.42 -21.70 12.60
C THR A 218 -4.59 -22.55 12.10
N THR A 219 -4.50 -23.87 12.31
CA THR A 219 -5.62 -24.78 12.10
C THR A 219 -6.84 -24.44 12.97
N GLU A 220 -6.62 -23.91 14.18
CA GLU A 220 -7.69 -23.44 15.08
C GLU A 220 -8.49 -22.27 14.52
N LEU A 221 -7.83 -21.36 13.78
CA LEU A 221 -8.49 -20.27 13.05
C LEU A 221 -9.21 -20.76 11.80
N ALA A 222 -8.69 -21.82 11.17
CA ALA A 222 -9.20 -22.38 9.91
C ALA A 222 -10.34 -23.41 10.08
N ASN A 223 -10.48 -24.03 11.26
CA ASN A 223 -11.37 -25.18 11.50
C ASN A 223 -12.76 -24.80 12.06
N THR A 224 -13.56 -25.84 12.29
CA THR A 224 -14.97 -25.83 12.74
C THR A 224 -15.26 -25.08 14.05
N GLY A 225 -14.25 -24.65 14.81
CA GLY A 225 -14.38 -23.87 16.04
C GLY A 225 -14.66 -22.37 15.86
N TYR A 226 -14.75 -21.85 14.63
CA TYR A 226 -14.92 -20.40 14.41
C TYR A 226 -16.21 -19.81 15.02
N ASN A 227 -17.26 -20.63 15.24
CA ASN A 227 -18.50 -20.21 15.90
C ASN A 227 -18.39 -20.07 17.44
N THR A 228 -17.26 -20.46 18.05
CA THR A 228 -16.99 -20.35 19.49
C THR A 228 -15.69 -19.60 19.81
N ASN A 229 -14.78 -19.49 18.84
CA ASN A 229 -13.51 -18.79 18.98
C ASN A 229 -13.73 -17.25 19.10
N PRO A 230 -13.30 -16.60 20.19
CA PRO A 230 -13.46 -15.15 20.40
C PRO A 230 -12.90 -14.26 19.28
N PHE A 231 -11.90 -14.74 18.53
CA PHE A 231 -11.37 -14.06 17.35
C PHE A 231 -12.47 -13.75 16.32
N TRP A 232 -13.38 -14.71 16.13
CA TRP A 232 -14.41 -14.66 15.11
C TRP A 232 -15.72 -14.05 15.64
N ILE A 233 -16.20 -14.51 16.81
CA ILE A 233 -17.50 -14.07 17.33
C ILE A 233 -17.44 -12.79 18.18
N GLY A 234 -16.25 -12.38 18.64
CA GLY A 234 -16.06 -11.20 19.50
C GLY A 234 -16.71 -11.27 20.87
N ILE A 235 -17.08 -12.48 21.30
CA ILE A 235 -17.73 -12.80 22.57
C ILE A 235 -16.90 -13.91 23.24
N GLN A 236 -16.51 -13.71 24.49
CA GLN A 236 -16.11 -14.82 25.35
C GLN A 236 -17.37 -15.43 25.98
N ARG A 237 -17.49 -16.75 25.86
CA ARG A 237 -18.44 -17.54 26.66
C ARG A 237 -17.71 -17.96 27.93
N ASN A 238 -18.27 -17.61 29.08
CA ASN A 238 -17.87 -18.16 30.39
C ASN A 238 -18.24 -19.65 30.48
#